data_AF-A0A9W7BSX2-F1
#
_entry.id   AF-A0A9W7BSX2-F1
#
_cell.length_a   1.000
_cell.length_b   1.000
_cell.length_c   1.000
_cell.angle_alpha   90.00
_cell.angle_beta   90.00
_cell.angle_gamma   90.00
#
_symmetry.space_group_name_H-M   'P 1'
#
loop_
_entity.id
_entity.type
_entity.pdbx_description
1 polymer ?
#
loop_
_entity_poly.entity_id
_entity_poly.type
_entity_poly.pdbx_seq_one_letter_code
_entity_poly.pdbx_strand_id
1 'polypeptide(L)'
;MSKSTTKKSSTSKSSTSKSSSSKSKPNKTHTHSTRQHASTDHNTTNTNTNTKDKDIDLVEIDDSFDFDTFDANADHSTPKKKTAALSKAKTIREKLAAAQTNTLIEIDSDSDSPPTPSNTSSASKVVSVSSSSAPQKFITINLRLNGSSIVPLKINYDLRISDEITRYIAASKSGTNIKIVFDGDVILAETCSTLDVEDDDQFDVTFTSTHVPRLKIKTTLPSGISKAWSLKSNDTFSVLYSACEKHYGSSVSLKFDGSIIPPTSTPSSLSMEDSDVIDCLLLSSLPKKPPLISKPVIIKCNRNYNPRQSRKYRLSPSDPLSKIIKPHQEHYKSARGKGVRFYYKGEEVTGRIVGEIGYREEDVLEVVDNGKRK
;
A
#
# COMPACT_ATOMS: atom_id res chain seq x y z
N MET A 1 41.91 43.62 -9.10
CA MET A 1 42.04 43.12 -10.50
C MET A 1 40.76 42.40 -10.85
N SER A 2 39.86 43.08 -11.57
CA SER A 2 38.50 42.63 -11.87
C SER A 2 38.42 42.25 -13.35
N LYS A 3 37.90 41.07 -13.68
CA LYS A 3 37.58 40.69 -15.07
C LYS A 3 36.09 40.39 -15.18
N SER A 4 35.35 41.40 -15.60
CA SER A 4 34.01 41.34 -16.15
C SER A 4 34.09 41.03 -17.65
N THR A 5 33.33 40.03 -18.14
CA THR A 5 33.16 39.79 -19.58
C THR A 5 31.71 40.01 -19.98
N THR A 6 31.51 41.08 -20.74
CA THR A 6 30.28 41.49 -21.42
C THR A 6 30.31 40.95 -22.86
N LYS A 7 29.21 40.33 -23.35
CA LYS A 7 28.92 40.15 -24.79
C LYS A 7 27.40 40.30 -24.97
N LYS A 8 26.95 41.46 -25.42
CA LYS A 8 26.71 41.89 -26.82
C LYS A 8 25.47 41.26 -27.49
N SER A 9 24.52 42.16 -27.66
CA SER A 9 23.30 42.22 -28.47
C SER A 9 23.51 42.11 -29.99
N SER A 10 22.48 41.59 -30.67
CA SER A 10 21.96 41.94 -32.02
C SER A 10 21.00 40.80 -32.43
N THR A 11 19.84 40.93 -33.08
CA THR A 11 19.34 41.93 -34.02
C THR A 11 17.82 41.73 -34.18
N SER A 12 17.10 42.84 -34.33
CA SER A 12 15.71 42.99 -34.76
C SER A 12 15.49 42.72 -36.26
N LYS A 13 14.29 42.25 -36.63
CA LYS A 13 13.51 42.41 -37.91
C LYS A 13 12.39 41.35 -37.88
N SER A 14 11.17 41.49 -38.38
CA SER A 14 10.41 42.57 -39.00
C SER A 14 8.95 42.07 -39.10
N SER A 15 8.01 42.99 -38.95
CA SER A 15 6.56 42.87 -39.19
C SER A 15 6.18 42.35 -40.59
N THR A 16 5.09 41.59 -40.69
CA THR A 16 4.18 41.67 -41.86
C THR A 16 2.76 41.23 -41.49
N SER A 17 1.88 42.23 -41.44
CA SER A 17 0.42 42.13 -41.44
C SER A 17 -0.09 41.73 -42.82
N LYS A 18 -1.02 40.77 -42.89
CA LYS A 18 -1.94 40.63 -44.04
C LYS A 18 -3.37 40.44 -43.54
N SER A 19 -4.11 41.54 -43.65
CA SER A 19 -5.56 41.63 -43.73
C SER A 19 -6.04 41.06 -45.07
N SER A 20 -7.10 40.25 -45.06
CA SER A 20 -7.93 40.04 -46.24
C SER A 20 -9.40 39.91 -45.84
N SER A 21 -10.17 40.84 -46.40
CA SER A 21 -11.60 41.09 -46.29
C SER A 21 -12.46 40.15 -47.15
N SER A 22 -13.77 40.21 -46.85
CA SER A 22 -14.91 40.07 -47.77
C SER A 22 -15.53 38.67 -47.91
N LYS A 23 -16.80 38.49 -47.49
CA LYS A 23 -18.00 38.78 -48.29
C LYS A 23 -19.27 38.32 -47.57
N SER A 24 -20.15 39.28 -47.32
CA SER A 24 -21.56 39.13 -46.95
C SER A 24 -22.41 38.66 -48.15
N LYS A 25 -23.42 37.82 -47.90
CA LYS A 25 -24.67 37.74 -48.67
C LYS A 25 -25.85 37.44 -47.75
N PRO A 26 -26.98 38.16 -47.86
CA PRO A 26 -28.23 37.90 -47.15
C PRO A 26 -29.26 37.18 -48.04
N ASN A 27 -30.17 36.42 -47.42
CA ASN A 27 -31.50 35.99 -47.87
C ASN A 27 -31.93 34.85 -46.92
N LYS A 28 -33.19 34.64 -46.53
CA LYS A 28 -34.48 35.23 -46.88
C LYS A 28 -35.43 34.87 -45.73
N THR A 29 -36.35 35.78 -45.46
CA THR A 29 -37.55 35.65 -44.65
C THR A 29 -38.44 34.45 -45.03
N HIS A 30 -39.00 33.76 -44.02
CA HIS A 30 -40.37 33.25 -44.10
C HIS A 30 -41.08 33.40 -42.75
N THR A 31 -42.14 34.20 -42.80
CA THR A 31 -43.17 34.43 -41.79
C THR A 31 -44.28 33.38 -41.88
N HIS A 32 -44.77 32.90 -40.73
CA HIS A 32 -46.14 32.49 -40.40
C HIS A 32 -46.07 31.83 -39.01
N SER A 33 -47.03 31.86 -38.10
CA SER A 33 -48.25 32.62 -37.90
C SER A 33 -48.71 32.20 -36.48
N THR A 34 -49.08 33.19 -35.66
CA THR A 34 -50.22 33.20 -34.73
C THR A 34 -50.65 31.89 -34.05
N ARG A 35 -50.57 31.83 -32.70
CA ARG A 35 -51.78 31.65 -31.87
C ARG A 35 -51.56 32.05 -30.41
N GLN A 36 -52.41 32.97 -29.97
CA GLN A 36 -52.70 33.31 -28.58
C GLN A 36 -53.33 32.10 -27.87
N HIS A 37 -53.15 31.98 -26.55
CA HIS A 37 -54.26 32.00 -25.59
C HIS A 37 -53.71 32.23 -24.18
N ALA A 38 -54.37 33.17 -23.51
CA ALA A 38 -54.17 33.59 -22.13
C ALA A 38 -55.04 32.78 -21.15
N SER A 39 -54.77 33.01 -19.86
CA SER A 39 -55.62 32.74 -18.68
C SER A 39 -55.72 31.26 -18.29
N THR A 40 -55.79 30.87 -17.01
CA THR A 40 -56.41 31.58 -15.88
C THR A 40 -55.85 31.02 -14.56
N ASP A 41 -55.73 31.89 -13.57
CA ASP A 41 -55.63 31.55 -12.15
C ASP A 41 -56.77 30.64 -11.69
N HIS A 42 -56.48 29.69 -10.79
CA HIS A 42 -57.46 29.26 -9.79
C HIS A 42 -56.77 28.95 -8.46
N ASN A 43 -56.96 29.91 -7.56
CA ASN A 43 -56.91 29.79 -6.11
C ASN A 43 -58.13 28.96 -5.66
N THR A 44 -57.92 27.88 -4.89
CA THR A 44 -59.02 27.20 -4.18
C THR A 44 -58.58 26.90 -2.75
N THR A 45 -59.10 27.73 -1.87
CA THR A 45 -59.25 27.55 -0.42
C THR A 45 -59.98 26.23 -0.15
N ASN A 46 -59.48 25.44 0.81
CA ASN A 46 -60.27 24.37 1.41
C ASN A 46 -60.21 24.50 2.94
N THR A 47 -61.32 24.93 3.51
CA THR A 47 -61.67 24.88 4.93
C THR A 47 -62.35 23.55 5.27
N ASN A 48 -62.40 23.24 6.57
CA ASN A 48 -63.19 22.20 7.27
C ASN A 48 -62.60 20.78 7.26
N THR A 49 -62.57 20.00 8.36
CA THR A 49 -63.34 20.00 9.62
C THR A 49 -62.57 19.40 10.80
N ASN A 50 -62.87 19.90 12.00
CA ASN A 50 -62.96 19.21 13.30
C ASN A 50 -63.06 17.67 13.27
N THR A 51 -62.34 16.97 14.15
CA THR A 51 -62.93 15.99 15.10
C THR A 51 -61.89 15.37 16.07
N LYS A 52 -62.22 15.48 17.36
CA LYS A 52 -62.14 14.47 18.43
C LYS A 52 -60.78 13.94 18.90
N ASP A 53 -60.46 14.38 20.11
CA ASP A 53 -60.07 13.56 21.27
C ASP A 53 -60.03 12.06 21.03
N LYS A 54 -58.83 11.49 21.16
CA LYS A 54 -58.63 10.15 21.72
C LYS A 54 -57.36 10.15 22.56
N ASP A 55 -57.55 9.77 23.82
CA ASP A 55 -56.54 9.34 24.76
C ASP A 55 -55.57 8.36 24.10
N ILE A 56 -54.27 8.61 24.29
CA ILE A 56 -53.20 7.65 23.98
C ILE A 56 -52.72 7.11 25.32
N ASP A 57 -53.05 5.85 25.56
CA ASP A 57 -52.52 5.04 26.65
C ASP A 57 -50.98 5.01 26.58
N LEU A 58 -50.37 5.42 27.69
CA LEU A 58 -48.97 5.16 28.01
C LEU A 58 -48.79 3.65 28.21
N VAL A 59 -48.16 2.99 27.24
CA VAL A 59 -47.60 1.66 27.40
C VAL A 59 -46.15 1.84 27.87
N GLU A 60 -45.92 1.59 29.16
CA GLU A 60 -44.59 1.32 29.70
C GLU A 60 -44.06 0.05 29.03
N ILE A 61 -42.93 0.17 28.31
CA ILE A 61 -42.15 -0.98 27.85
C ILE A 61 -40.93 -1.06 28.77
N ASP A 62 -41.03 -1.97 29.73
CA ASP A 62 -39.89 -2.55 30.44
C ASP A 62 -39.13 -3.46 29.46
N ASP A 63 -37.98 -2.99 28.98
CA ASP A 63 -37.00 -3.82 28.28
C ASP A 63 -35.73 -3.94 29.13
N SER A 64 -35.82 -4.77 30.18
CA SER A 64 -34.67 -5.40 30.80
C SER A 64 -34.07 -6.39 29.80
N PHE A 65 -33.01 -5.97 29.09
CA PHE A 65 -32.25 -6.86 28.22
C PHE A 65 -31.05 -7.43 28.97
N ASP A 66 -31.21 -8.66 29.48
CA ASP A 66 -30.14 -9.49 30.01
C ASP A 66 -29.22 -9.95 28.87
N PHE A 67 -27.93 -9.62 28.99
CA PHE A 67 -26.88 -10.09 28.10
C PHE A 67 -26.24 -11.34 28.70
N ASP A 68 -26.82 -12.50 28.43
CA ASP A 68 -26.21 -13.78 28.77
C ASP A 68 -25.86 -14.60 27.52
N THR A 69 -24.57 -14.96 27.47
CA THR A 69 -24.03 -16.23 26.99
C THR A 69 -24.29 -16.60 25.52
N PHE A 70 -23.35 -16.22 24.63
CA PHE A 70 -23.23 -16.85 23.32
C PHE A 70 -22.25 -18.02 23.40
N ASP A 71 -22.80 -19.21 23.58
CA ASP A 71 -22.09 -20.48 23.48
C ASP A 71 -21.93 -20.87 22.00
N ALA A 72 -20.75 -21.37 21.68
CA ALA A 72 -20.36 -21.81 20.36
C ALA A 72 -20.78 -23.27 20.18
N ASN A 73 -21.56 -23.60 19.13
CA ASN A 73 -21.43 -24.83 18.33
C ASN A 73 -22.57 -24.97 17.30
N ALA A 74 -22.22 -24.99 16.02
CA ALA A 74 -22.95 -25.75 15.00
C ALA A 74 -22.02 -25.94 13.78
N ASP A 75 -21.37 -27.10 13.74
CA ASP A 75 -20.61 -27.60 12.59
C ASP A 75 -21.31 -28.87 12.06
N HIS A 76 -21.73 -28.85 10.80
CA HIS A 76 -22.01 -30.03 9.98
C HIS A 76 -22.06 -29.64 8.50
N SER A 77 -20.96 -29.86 7.76
CA SER A 77 -20.96 -30.49 6.42
C SER A 77 -19.55 -30.47 5.79
N THR A 78 -19.00 -31.66 5.52
CA THR A 78 -17.74 -31.90 4.80
C THR A 78 -18.04 -32.33 3.34
N PRO A 79 -17.07 -32.71 2.46
CA PRO A 79 -15.61 -32.44 2.40
C PRO A 79 -15.13 -32.04 0.97
N LYS A 80 -14.15 -31.13 0.82
CA LYS A 80 -13.24 -31.16 -0.35
C LYS A 80 -11.80 -30.76 -0.01
N LYS A 81 -10.92 -31.78 -0.08
CA LYS A 81 -9.50 -31.79 -0.51
C LYS A 81 -8.65 -30.55 -0.18
N LYS A 82 -7.71 -30.72 0.76
CA LYS A 82 -6.29 -30.28 0.64
C LYS A 82 -5.47 -30.75 1.85
N THR A 83 -4.91 -31.95 1.75
CA THR A 83 -3.79 -32.42 2.57
C THR A 83 -2.52 -32.31 1.71
N ALA A 84 -1.56 -31.46 2.14
CA ALA A 84 -0.11 -31.57 1.89
C ALA A 84 0.58 -30.20 2.08
N ALA A 85 0.81 -29.77 3.33
CA ALA A 85 1.76 -28.68 3.61
C ALA A 85 2.23 -28.59 5.08
N LEU A 86 2.05 -29.61 5.93
CA LEU A 86 2.40 -29.50 7.35
C LEU A 86 2.99 -30.81 7.89
N SER A 87 4.21 -31.14 7.48
CA SER A 87 5.02 -32.19 8.13
C SER A 87 6.54 -32.00 8.04
N LYS A 88 7.05 -30.88 7.51
CA LYS A 88 8.50 -30.67 7.31
C LYS A 88 9.24 -29.90 8.41
N ALA A 89 8.56 -29.46 9.47
CA ALA A 89 9.19 -28.63 10.52
C ALA A 89 9.68 -29.41 11.76
N LYS A 90 9.45 -30.74 11.85
CA LYS A 90 9.79 -31.54 13.04
C LYS A 90 11.01 -32.48 12.88
N THR A 91 11.60 -32.58 11.68
CA THR A 91 12.64 -33.60 11.38
C THR A 91 14.08 -33.04 11.28
N ILE A 92 14.28 -31.74 11.50
CA ILE A 92 15.63 -31.13 11.40
C ILE A 92 16.36 -31.09 12.75
N ARG A 93 15.64 -31.15 13.88
CA ARG A 93 16.23 -31.03 15.22
C ARG A 93 16.85 -32.34 15.75
N GLU A 94 16.67 -33.45 15.06
CA GLU A 94 17.11 -34.78 15.51
C GLU A 94 18.26 -35.37 14.66
N LYS A 95 18.70 -34.68 13.60
CA LYS A 95 19.80 -35.14 12.71
C LYS A 95 21.15 -34.42 12.92
N LEU A 96 21.24 -33.50 13.88
CA LEU A 96 22.47 -32.78 14.22
C LEU A 96 23.20 -33.32 15.46
N ALA A 97 22.63 -34.32 16.15
CA ALA A 97 23.19 -34.89 17.38
C ALA A 97 23.99 -36.21 17.16
N ALA A 98 24.19 -36.64 15.91
CA ALA A 98 24.80 -37.96 15.61
C ALA A 98 26.09 -37.89 14.76
N ALA A 99 26.79 -36.76 14.73
CA ALA A 99 28.01 -36.58 13.91
C ALA A 99 29.23 -36.15 14.74
N GLN A 100 29.33 -36.59 15.99
CA GLN A 100 30.54 -36.46 16.80
C GLN A 100 30.89 -37.79 17.47
N THR A 101 31.46 -38.71 16.68
CA THR A 101 32.27 -39.81 17.21
C THR A 101 33.41 -40.12 16.24
N ASN A 102 34.63 -39.84 16.72
CA ASN A 102 35.92 -40.48 16.44
C ASN A 102 36.43 -40.61 14.99
N THR A 103 37.65 -40.10 14.74
CA THR A 103 38.81 -41.01 14.53
C THR A 103 40.13 -40.29 14.84
N LEU A 104 40.86 -40.83 15.83
CA LEU A 104 42.27 -40.61 16.10
C LEU A 104 43.05 -41.61 15.21
N ILE A 105 44.02 -41.16 14.42
CA ILE A 105 45.00 -42.02 13.77
C ILE A 105 46.38 -41.37 13.91
N GLU A 106 47.22 -42.01 14.73
CA GLU A 106 48.68 -41.87 14.71
C GLU A 106 49.23 -42.61 13.48
N ILE A 107 50.17 -42.01 12.76
CA ILE A 107 51.15 -42.73 11.94
C ILE A 107 52.50 -42.02 12.08
N ASP A 108 53.40 -42.63 12.84
CA ASP A 108 54.84 -42.50 12.67
C ASP A 108 55.27 -43.27 11.41
N SER A 109 56.21 -42.73 10.63
CA SER A 109 57.29 -43.49 9.97
C SER A 109 58.27 -42.56 9.24
N ASP A 110 59.52 -42.62 9.69
CA ASP A 110 60.73 -42.20 8.98
C ASP A 110 60.93 -42.98 7.66
N SER A 111 61.43 -42.34 6.60
CA SER A 111 62.49 -42.92 5.75
C SER A 111 63.02 -41.92 4.71
N ASP A 112 64.32 -42.06 4.47
CA ASP A 112 65.28 -41.15 3.85
C ASP A 112 65.49 -41.43 2.33
N SER A 113 65.74 -40.36 1.56
CA SER A 113 66.57 -40.24 0.33
C SER A 113 66.07 -40.60 -1.11
N PRO A 114 66.68 -39.98 -2.18
CA PRO A 114 66.08 -39.65 -3.52
C PRO A 114 66.89 -40.24 -4.74
N PRO A 115 66.91 -39.71 -6.01
CA PRO A 115 66.01 -38.91 -6.87
C PRO A 115 65.78 -39.48 -8.33
N THR A 116 65.16 -38.65 -9.21
CA THR A 116 65.27 -38.52 -10.70
C THR A 116 64.23 -39.15 -11.68
N PRO A 117 64.00 -38.54 -12.87
CA PRO A 117 62.66 -38.14 -13.30
C PRO A 117 62.17 -38.77 -14.61
N SER A 118 60.87 -38.67 -14.90
CA SER A 118 60.35 -38.81 -16.26
C SER A 118 59.16 -37.88 -16.54
N ASN A 119 59.35 -37.06 -17.58
CA ASN A 119 58.35 -36.24 -18.23
C ASN A 119 57.22 -37.10 -18.80
N THR A 120 55.96 -36.71 -18.57
CA THR A 120 54.96 -36.77 -19.66
C THR A 120 53.84 -35.76 -19.45
N SER A 121 53.74 -34.85 -20.41
CA SER A 121 52.67 -33.87 -20.58
C SER A 121 51.36 -34.53 -20.95
N SER A 122 50.29 -34.26 -20.22
CA SER A 122 48.92 -34.37 -20.75
C SER A 122 48.04 -33.28 -20.14
N ALA A 123 47.71 -32.31 -20.97
CA ALA A 123 46.82 -31.21 -20.67
C ALA A 123 45.39 -31.72 -20.49
N SER A 124 44.96 -31.85 -19.24
CA SER A 124 43.53 -31.93 -18.89
C SER A 124 43.11 -30.59 -18.31
N LYS A 125 42.37 -29.82 -19.11
CA LYS A 125 41.75 -28.55 -18.70
C LYS A 125 40.54 -28.87 -17.81
N VAL A 126 40.82 -29.21 -16.55
CA VAL A 126 39.83 -29.25 -15.48
C VAL A 126 39.53 -27.80 -15.13
N VAL A 127 38.33 -27.33 -15.48
CA VAL A 127 37.78 -26.09 -14.92
C VAL A 127 37.41 -26.43 -13.48
N SER A 128 38.39 -26.38 -12.59
CA SER A 128 38.16 -26.28 -11.16
C SER A 128 37.55 -24.91 -10.92
N VAL A 129 36.23 -24.89 -10.69
CA VAL A 129 35.60 -23.76 -10.01
C VAL A 129 36.11 -23.81 -8.58
N SER A 130 37.29 -23.24 -8.36
CA SER A 130 37.87 -22.97 -7.06
C SER A 130 36.97 -21.97 -6.36
N SER A 131 35.90 -22.46 -5.73
CA SER A 131 35.21 -21.72 -4.68
C SER A 131 36.12 -21.74 -3.46
N SER A 132 37.25 -21.04 -3.54
CA SER A 132 38.06 -20.71 -2.38
C SER A 132 37.30 -19.67 -1.56
N SER A 133 36.20 -20.09 -0.93
CA SER A 133 35.62 -19.31 0.15
C SER A 133 36.68 -19.31 1.24
N ALA A 134 37.30 -18.15 1.47
CA ALA A 134 38.18 -17.96 2.61
C ALA A 134 37.51 -18.52 3.87
N PRO A 135 38.27 -19.13 4.80
CA PRO A 135 37.70 -19.68 6.01
C PRO A 135 36.89 -18.59 6.72
N GLN A 136 35.58 -18.80 6.86
CA GLN A 136 34.71 -17.86 7.56
C GLN A 136 35.10 -17.82 9.04
N LYS A 137 35.50 -16.65 9.52
CA LYS A 137 35.80 -16.43 10.94
C LYS A 137 34.49 -16.23 11.70
N PHE A 138 34.32 -16.95 12.80
CA PHE A 138 33.17 -16.82 13.70
C PHE A 138 33.66 -16.43 15.08
N ILE A 139 32.89 -15.59 15.76
CA ILE A 139 33.07 -15.25 17.17
C ILE A 139 31.76 -15.49 17.93
N THR A 140 31.84 -15.62 19.24
CA THR A 140 30.71 -15.76 20.15
C THR A 140 30.57 -14.50 20.98
N ILE A 141 29.44 -13.80 20.88
CA ILE A 141 29.14 -12.61 21.67
C ILE A 141 28.01 -12.89 22.67
N ASN A 142 27.93 -12.11 23.73
CA ASN A 142 26.93 -12.22 24.79
C ASN A 142 25.87 -11.13 24.68
N LEU A 143 24.63 -11.49 24.35
CA LEU A 143 23.52 -10.53 24.25
C LEU A 143 22.79 -10.38 25.59
N ARG A 144 22.90 -9.21 26.22
CA ARG A 144 22.08 -8.83 27.37
C ARG A 144 20.75 -8.25 26.90
N LEU A 145 19.70 -9.06 26.98
CA LEU A 145 18.35 -8.72 26.53
C LEU A 145 17.57 -7.99 27.63
N ASN A 146 17.16 -6.74 27.37
CA ASN A 146 16.43 -5.89 28.33
C ASN A 146 17.07 -5.87 29.74
N GLY A 147 18.40 -5.87 29.81
CA GLY A 147 19.14 -5.82 31.07
C GLY A 147 19.06 -7.08 31.95
N SER A 148 18.39 -8.16 31.52
CA SER A 148 18.06 -9.29 32.41
C SER A 148 18.67 -10.63 31.99
N SER A 149 18.59 -11.00 30.71
CA SER A 149 19.04 -12.32 30.25
C SER A 149 20.26 -12.19 29.34
N ILE A 150 21.33 -12.93 29.64
CA ILE A 150 22.50 -13.04 28.78
C ILE A 150 22.35 -14.28 27.90
N VAL A 151 22.46 -14.09 26.59
CA VAL A 151 22.32 -15.15 25.60
C VAL A 151 23.55 -15.17 24.68
N PRO A 152 24.32 -16.28 24.63
CA PRO A 152 25.44 -16.37 23.71
C PRO A 152 24.94 -16.50 22.27
N LEU A 153 25.51 -15.72 21.36
CA LEU A 153 25.22 -15.71 19.94
C LEU A 153 26.52 -15.85 19.14
N LYS A 154 26.60 -16.91 18.35
CA LYS A 154 27.69 -17.10 17.39
C LYS A 154 27.40 -16.33 16.11
N ILE A 155 28.26 -15.38 15.76
CA ILE A 155 28.13 -14.52 14.58
C ILE A 155 29.33 -14.66 13.64
N ASN A 156 29.11 -14.37 12.36
CA ASN A 156 30.19 -14.29 11.38
C ASN A 156 30.88 -12.93 11.50
N TYR A 157 32.21 -12.95 11.64
CA TYR A 157 33.03 -11.78 11.95
C TYR A 157 32.95 -10.67 10.87
N ASP A 158 32.74 -11.07 9.61
CA ASP A 158 32.73 -10.16 8.46
C ASP A 158 31.34 -9.56 8.15
N LEU A 159 30.29 -10.02 8.86
CA LEU A 159 28.93 -9.52 8.67
C LEU A 159 28.62 -8.38 9.62
N ARG A 160 27.60 -7.59 9.26
CA ARG A 160 27.08 -6.53 10.13
C ARG A 160 26.46 -7.13 11.37
N ILE A 161 26.89 -6.66 12.52
CA ILE A 161 26.42 -7.17 13.82
C ILE A 161 24.92 -6.93 13.97
N SER A 162 24.46 -5.75 13.55
CA SER A 162 23.03 -5.39 13.62
C SER A 162 22.15 -6.34 12.81
N ASP A 163 22.60 -6.80 11.63
CA ASP A 163 21.84 -7.73 10.80
C ASP A 163 21.76 -9.13 11.41
N GLU A 164 22.86 -9.64 11.99
CA GLU A 164 22.88 -10.95 12.64
C GLU A 164 22.05 -10.96 13.94
N ILE A 165 22.20 -9.94 14.78
CA ILE A 165 21.40 -9.78 16.00
C ILE A 165 19.91 -9.62 15.65
N THR A 166 19.59 -8.79 14.65
CA THR A 166 18.20 -8.61 14.17
C THR A 166 17.63 -9.93 13.67
N ARG A 167 18.39 -10.72 12.91
CA ARG A 167 17.93 -12.02 12.40
C ARG A 167 17.67 -13.01 13.52
N TYR A 168 18.57 -13.08 14.51
CA TYR A 168 18.40 -13.93 15.69
C TYR A 168 17.14 -13.55 16.49
N ILE A 169 16.93 -12.25 16.70
CA ILE A 169 15.76 -11.74 17.43
C ILE A 169 14.47 -11.96 16.62
N ALA A 170 14.48 -11.70 15.31
CA ALA A 170 13.31 -11.87 14.46
C ALA A 170 12.80 -13.33 14.46
N ALA A 171 13.71 -14.30 14.60
CA ALA A 171 13.35 -15.71 14.75
C ALA A 171 12.66 -16.04 16.08
N SER A 172 12.84 -15.21 17.12
CA SER A 172 12.28 -15.43 18.46
C SER A 172 11.13 -14.49 18.83
N LYS A 173 11.11 -13.26 18.29
CA LYS A 173 10.14 -12.19 18.60
C LYS A 173 9.87 -11.36 17.34
N SER A 174 8.79 -11.66 16.63
CA SER A 174 8.44 -10.95 15.41
C SER A 174 8.06 -9.48 15.70
N GLY A 175 8.54 -8.58 14.85
CA GLY A 175 8.05 -7.21 14.77
C GLY A 175 8.65 -6.20 15.73
N THR A 176 9.66 -6.50 16.55
CA THR A 176 10.26 -5.54 17.49
C THR A 176 11.30 -4.62 16.85
N ASN A 177 11.29 -3.33 17.20
CA ASN A 177 12.40 -2.43 16.91
C ASN A 177 13.45 -2.65 17.99
N ILE A 178 14.69 -2.88 17.60
CA ILE A 178 15.77 -3.14 18.54
C ILE A 178 16.74 -1.97 18.57
N LYS A 179 17.18 -1.62 19.77
CA LYS A 179 18.33 -0.74 19.99
C LYS A 179 19.47 -1.62 20.48
N ILE A 180 20.56 -1.65 19.74
CA ILE A 180 21.78 -2.39 20.08
C ILE A 180 22.81 -1.39 20.58
N VAL A 181 23.38 -1.64 21.75
CA VAL A 181 24.40 -0.80 22.37
C VAL A 181 25.63 -1.65 22.67
N PHE A 182 26.80 -1.12 22.35
CA PHE A 182 28.11 -1.70 22.64
C PHE A 182 29.01 -0.59 23.17
N ASP A 183 29.67 -0.79 24.31
CA ASP A 183 30.49 0.22 25.00
C ASP A 183 29.83 1.59 25.20
N GLY A 184 28.49 1.59 25.34
CA GLY A 184 27.68 2.81 25.52
C GLY A 184 27.21 3.46 24.23
N ASP A 185 27.73 3.04 23.07
CA ASP A 185 27.37 3.58 21.77
C ASP A 185 26.31 2.74 21.03
N VAL A 186 25.44 3.41 20.28
CA VAL A 186 24.38 2.77 19.50
C VAL A 186 24.93 2.25 18.18
N ILE A 187 24.83 0.94 17.98
CA ILE A 187 25.34 0.26 16.78
C ILE A 187 24.23 0.18 15.73
N LEU A 188 24.55 0.59 14.49
CA LEU A 188 23.60 0.64 13.38
C LEU A 188 24.00 -0.27 12.22
N ALA A 189 25.27 -0.27 11.82
CA ALA A 189 25.72 -0.92 10.58
C ALA A 189 27.17 -1.45 10.63
N GLU A 190 27.78 -1.45 11.80
CA GLU A 190 29.17 -1.81 12.03
C GLU A 190 29.39 -3.34 12.00
N THR A 191 30.63 -3.74 11.70
CA THR A 191 31.11 -5.13 11.75
C THR A 191 31.92 -5.37 13.02
N CYS A 192 32.22 -6.64 13.31
CA CYS A 192 33.05 -7.02 14.47
C CYS A 192 34.44 -6.37 14.40
N SER A 193 35.02 -6.31 13.19
CA SER A 193 36.32 -5.69 12.96
C SER A 193 36.35 -4.18 13.19
N THR A 194 35.26 -3.46 12.91
CA THR A 194 35.23 -2.00 13.07
C THR A 194 35.03 -1.56 14.51
N LEU A 195 34.45 -2.43 15.34
CA LEU A 195 34.17 -2.18 16.75
C LEU A 195 35.16 -2.89 17.68
N ASP A 196 36.17 -3.57 17.12
CA ASP A 196 37.16 -4.37 17.87
C ASP A 196 36.52 -5.42 18.80
N VAL A 197 35.51 -6.13 18.28
CA VAL A 197 34.75 -7.10 19.06
C VAL A 197 35.52 -8.40 19.22
N GLU A 198 35.67 -8.83 20.47
CA GLU A 198 36.33 -10.07 20.88
C GLU A 198 35.30 -11.17 21.23
N ASP A 199 35.80 -12.39 21.47
CA ASP A 199 34.96 -13.46 22.01
C ASP A 199 34.50 -13.10 23.43
N ASP A 200 33.26 -13.44 23.73
CA ASP A 200 32.55 -13.18 24.99
C ASP A 200 32.16 -11.72 25.27
N ASP A 201 32.42 -10.80 24.34
CA ASP A 201 32.00 -9.40 24.44
C ASP A 201 30.49 -9.25 24.59
N GLN A 202 30.10 -8.22 25.35
CA GLN A 202 28.72 -8.05 25.78
C GLN A 202 28.01 -6.91 25.03
N PHE A 203 26.85 -7.23 24.44
CA PHE A 203 25.98 -6.26 23.78
C PHE A 203 24.69 -6.06 24.56
N ASP A 204 24.31 -4.81 24.73
CA ASP A 204 23.03 -4.41 25.29
C ASP A 204 21.97 -4.32 24.21
N VAL A 205 20.99 -5.22 24.26
CA VAL A 205 19.87 -5.21 23.33
C VAL A 205 18.61 -4.82 24.07
N THR A 206 18.10 -3.63 23.75
CA THR A 206 16.82 -3.15 24.26
C THR A 206 15.75 -3.32 23.20
N PHE A 207 14.70 -4.08 23.51
CA PHE A 207 13.52 -4.14 22.66
C PHE A 207 12.69 -2.89 22.90
N THR A 208 12.66 -1.98 21.92
CA THR A 208 11.60 -1.00 21.88
C THR A 208 10.38 -1.70 21.31
N SER A 209 9.38 -1.93 22.17
CA SER A 209 8.09 -2.46 21.73
C SER A 209 7.55 -1.54 20.63
N THR A 210 7.60 -2.00 19.39
CA THR A 210 6.85 -1.44 18.25
C THR A 210 5.36 -1.55 18.44
N HIS A 211 4.93 -2.34 19.44
CA HIS A 211 3.59 -2.29 19.97
C HIS A 211 3.45 -0.99 20.76
N VAL A 212 3.48 0.13 20.03
CA VAL A 212 2.84 1.36 20.49
C VAL A 212 1.41 0.95 20.77
N PRO A 213 0.96 0.99 22.03
CA PRO A 213 -0.40 0.62 22.36
C PRO A 213 -1.33 1.41 21.44
N ARG A 214 -2.20 0.69 20.74
CA ARG A 214 -3.14 1.32 19.82
C ARG A 214 -4.45 1.46 20.57
N LEU A 215 -4.87 2.71 20.71
CA LEU A 215 -6.17 3.08 21.22
C LEU A 215 -7.26 2.46 20.35
N LYS A 216 -8.14 1.69 20.96
CA LYS A 216 -9.33 1.14 20.31
C LYS A 216 -10.48 2.11 20.52
N ILE A 217 -10.89 2.81 19.48
CA ILE A 217 -11.99 3.78 19.54
C ILE A 217 -13.16 3.36 18.66
N LYS A 218 -14.35 3.85 18.93
CA LYS A 218 -15.57 3.55 18.16
C LYS A 218 -16.13 4.82 17.56
N THR A 219 -16.46 4.82 16.27
CA THR A 219 -17.24 5.91 15.67
C THR A 219 -18.70 5.49 15.53
N THR A 220 -19.64 6.34 15.91
CA THR A 220 -21.09 6.06 15.85
C THR A 220 -21.80 7.12 15.01
N LEU A 221 -22.64 6.68 14.08
CA LEU A 221 -23.53 7.56 13.31
C LEU A 221 -24.81 7.87 14.10
N PRO A 222 -25.53 8.97 13.80
CA PRO A 222 -26.85 9.23 14.37
C PRO A 222 -27.88 8.11 14.12
N SER A 223 -27.67 7.27 13.11
CA SER A 223 -28.49 6.09 12.84
C SER A 223 -28.22 4.90 13.76
N GLY A 224 -27.28 5.02 14.70
CA GLY A 224 -26.84 3.92 15.58
C GLY A 224 -25.79 2.99 14.97
N ILE A 225 -25.47 3.12 13.68
CA ILE A 225 -24.42 2.33 13.03
C ILE A 225 -23.06 2.73 13.59
N SER A 226 -22.27 1.75 14.01
CA SER A 226 -20.96 2.01 14.61
C SER A 226 -19.83 1.16 14.04
N LYS A 227 -18.60 1.68 14.14
CA LYS A 227 -17.39 1.02 13.63
C LYS A 227 -16.22 1.21 14.60
N ALA A 228 -15.53 0.12 14.94
CA ALA A 228 -14.32 0.16 15.74
C ALA A 228 -13.08 0.44 14.89
N TRP A 229 -12.16 1.23 15.44
CA TRP A 229 -10.89 1.65 14.84
C TRP A 229 -9.75 1.44 15.82
N SER A 230 -8.53 1.38 15.30
CA SER A 230 -7.31 1.23 16.09
C SER A 230 -6.29 2.26 15.65
N LEU A 231 -6.02 3.25 16.52
CA LEU A 231 -5.10 4.37 16.28
C LEU A 231 -3.96 4.36 17.29
N LYS A 232 -2.77 4.81 16.91
CA LYS A 232 -1.74 5.12 17.92
C LYS A 232 -2.12 6.42 18.62
N SER A 233 -1.72 6.61 19.87
CA SER A 233 -2.04 7.82 20.64
C SER A 233 -1.53 9.12 19.99
N ASN A 234 -0.48 9.02 19.16
CA ASN A 234 0.12 10.14 18.43
C ASN A 234 -0.30 10.22 16.94
N ASP A 235 -1.16 9.32 16.46
CA ASP A 235 -1.69 9.43 15.10
C ASP A 235 -2.63 10.65 15.01
N THR A 236 -2.53 11.45 13.96
CA THR A 236 -3.47 12.55 13.73
C THR A 236 -4.83 12.04 13.28
N PHE A 237 -5.91 12.69 13.68
CA PHE A 237 -7.26 12.30 13.27
C PHE A 237 -7.51 12.38 11.76
N SER A 238 -6.69 13.06 10.97
CA SER A 238 -6.75 13.02 9.50
C SER A 238 -6.78 11.58 8.93
N VAL A 239 -6.09 10.64 9.59
CA VAL A 239 -6.12 9.21 9.23
C VAL A 239 -7.51 8.62 9.47
N LEU A 240 -8.14 8.94 10.61
CA LEU A 240 -9.49 8.49 10.95
C LEU A 240 -10.53 9.13 10.04
N TYR A 241 -10.45 10.43 9.77
CA TYR A 241 -11.30 11.13 8.80
C TYR A 241 -11.29 10.40 7.45
N SER A 242 -10.11 10.17 6.88
CA SER A 242 -9.96 9.48 5.59
C SER A 242 -10.56 8.06 5.62
N ALA A 243 -10.39 7.34 6.74
CA ALA A 243 -10.92 6.00 6.92
C ALA A 243 -12.46 5.99 7.02
N CYS A 244 -13.03 6.93 7.77
CA CYS A 244 -14.48 7.14 7.88
C CYS A 244 -15.09 7.54 6.54
N GLU A 245 -14.51 8.51 5.83
CA GLU A 245 -15.02 8.93 4.51
C GLU A 245 -15.00 7.79 3.50
N LYS A 246 -13.93 6.99 3.50
CA LYS A 246 -13.84 5.80 2.66
C LYS A 246 -14.88 4.74 3.04
N HIS A 247 -15.13 4.56 4.33
CA HIS A 247 -16.07 3.55 4.81
C HIS A 247 -17.54 3.94 4.55
N TYR A 248 -17.89 5.20 4.80
CA TYR A 248 -19.26 5.72 4.68
C TYR A 248 -19.56 6.33 3.31
N GLY A 249 -18.54 6.50 2.44
CA GLY A 249 -18.70 7.02 1.08
C GLY A 249 -19.23 8.46 1.02
N SER A 250 -18.97 9.26 2.06
CA SER A 250 -19.41 10.65 2.20
C SER A 250 -18.41 11.40 3.08
N SER A 251 -18.33 12.73 2.93
CA SER A 251 -17.55 13.56 3.85
C SER A 251 -18.12 13.47 5.27
N VAL A 252 -17.25 13.55 6.28
CA VAL A 252 -17.65 13.38 7.67
C VAL A 252 -17.17 14.55 8.54
N SER A 253 -17.88 14.79 9.63
CA SER A 253 -17.45 15.62 10.76
C SER A 253 -17.40 14.75 12.01
N LEU A 254 -16.27 14.74 12.70
CA LEU A 254 -16.06 13.94 13.90
C LEU A 254 -16.19 14.82 15.14
N LYS A 255 -16.97 14.37 16.13
CA LYS A 255 -17.12 15.05 17.42
C LYS A 255 -16.76 14.10 18.57
N PHE A 256 -16.07 14.66 19.57
CA PHE A 256 -15.77 14.01 20.83
C PHE A 256 -16.14 14.99 21.95
N ASP A 257 -16.88 14.52 22.96
CA ASP A 257 -17.44 15.34 24.04
C ASP A 257 -18.14 16.61 23.55
N GLY A 258 -18.97 16.46 22.51
CA GLY A 258 -19.73 17.55 21.89
C GLY A 258 -18.89 18.52 21.04
N SER A 259 -17.56 18.44 21.10
CA SER A 259 -16.63 19.32 20.39
C SER A 259 -16.15 18.71 19.08
N ILE A 260 -16.02 19.53 18.03
CA ILE A 260 -15.50 19.06 16.73
C ILE A 260 -14.01 18.76 16.86
N ILE A 261 -13.60 17.58 16.40
CA ILE A 261 -12.21 17.12 16.42
C ILE A 261 -11.46 17.70 15.20
N PRO A 262 -10.42 18.54 15.39
CA PRO A 262 -9.60 19.01 14.27
C PRO A 262 -8.85 17.85 13.60
N PRO A 263 -8.65 17.83 12.28
CA PRO A 263 -7.89 16.77 11.61
C PRO A 263 -6.43 16.64 12.07
N THR A 264 -5.88 17.71 12.65
CA THR A 264 -4.50 17.79 13.14
C THR A 264 -4.34 17.37 14.60
N SER A 265 -5.43 17.20 15.36
CA SER A 265 -5.32 16.72 16.74
C SER A 265 -4.99 15.23 16.77
N THR A 266 -4.54 14.76 17.92
CA THR A 266 -4.21 13.35 18.19
C THR A 266 -5.04 12.85 19.38
N PRO A 267 -5.26 11.53 19.51
CA PRO A 267 -5.93 10.98 20.69
C PRO A 267 -5.32 11.44 22.02
N SER A 268 -3.98 11.49 22.12
CA SER A 268 -3.29 12.02 23.31
C SER A 268 -3.63 13.48 23.61
N SER A 269 -3.76 14.33 22.58
CA SER A 269 -4.08 15.75 22.77
C SER A 269 -5.52 16.00 23.24
N LEU A 270 -6.39 15.00 23.08
CA LEU A 270 -7.79 15.02 23.52
C LEU A 270 -8.02 14.13 24.73
N SER A 271 -6.96 13.59 25.35
CA SER A 271 -7.04 12.69 26.50
C SER A 271 -7.96 11.48 26.27
N MET A 272 -7.99 10.94 25.05
CA MET A 272 -8.85 9.81 24.73
C MET A 272 -8.33 8.49 25.30
N GLU A 273 -9.26 7.64 25.74
CA GLU A 273 -9.05 6.34 26.34
C GLU A 273 -9.55 5.19 25.45
N ASP A 274 -9.19 3.96 25.84
CA ASP A 274 -9.64 2.77 25.15
C ASP A 274 -11.16 2.61 25.31
N SER A 275 -11.82 2.34 24.20
CA SER A 275 -13.28 2.19 24.05
C SER A 275 -14.07 3.50 23.98
N ASP A 276 -13.39 4.65 23.89
CA ASP A 276 -14.05 5.93 23.66
C ASP A 276 -14.88 5.96 22.38
N VAL A 277 -15.97 6.73 22.42
CA VAL A 277 -16.92 6.87 21.33
C VAL A 277 -16.83 8.27 20.73
N ILE A 278 -16.67 8.31 19.40
CA ILE A 278 -16.68 9.51 18.58
C ILE A 278 -18.00 9.55 17.81
N ASP A 279 -18.71 10.67 17.90
CA ASP A 279 -19.88 10.92 17.08
C ASP A 279 -19.42 11.29 15.65
N CYS A 280 -19.84 10.50 14.68
CA CYS A 280 -19.55 10.70 13.27
C CYS A 280 -20.79 11.25 12.56
N LEU A 281 -20.70 12.49 12.08
CA LEU A 281 -21.78 13.13 11.33
C LEU A 281 -21.45 13.07 9.85
N LEU A 282 -22.34 12.47 9.06
CA LEU A 282 -22.23 12.54 7.60
C LEU A 282 -22.57 13.96 7.16
N LEU A 283 -21.59 14.66 6.63
CA LEU A 283 -21.82 15.92 5.95
C LEU A 283 -22.47 15.53 4.63
N SER A 284 -23.78 15.72 4.54
CA SER A 284 -24.53 15.58 3.29
C SER A 284 -23.87 16.51 2.28
N SER A 285 -23.03 15.92 1.42
CA SER A 285 -22.45 16.64 0.32
C SER A 285 -23.60 17.22 -0.49
N LEU A 286 -23.50 18.52 -0.82
CA LEU A 286 -24.04 19.07 -2.07
C LEU A 286 -24.04 17.99 -3.17
N PRO A 287 -25.06 17.95 -4.04
CA PRO A 287 -25.42 16.79 -4.85
C PRO A 287 -24.18 16.09 -5.38
N LYS A 288 -23.98 14.87 -4.87
CA LYS A 288 -22.92 13.96 -5.28
C LYS A 288 -22.78 14.05 -6.80
N LYS A 289 -21.53 14.21 -7.24
CA LYS A 289 -21.02 13.75 -8.53
C LYS A 289 -21.86 12.54 -9.00
N PRO A 290 -22.43 12.57 -10.22
CA PRO A 290 -23.53 11.71 -10.63
C PRO A 290 -23.24 10.23 -10.33
N PRO A 291 -24.28 9.44 -9.98
CA PRO A 291 -24.14 8.07 -9.52
C PRO A 291 -23.24 7.29 -10.46
N LEU A 292 -22.10 6.83 -9.93
CA LEU A 292 -21.21 5.94 -10.67
C LEU A 292 -22.01 4.68 -10.98
N ILE A 293 -22.29 4.52 -12.27
CA ILE A 293 -22.91 3.38 -12.91
C ILE A 293 -22.25 2.11 -12.35
N SER A 294 -22.89 1.38 -11.44
CA SER A 294 -22.29 0.20 -10.79
C SER A 294 -22.04 -0.97 -11.73
N LYS A 295 -22.49 -0.87 -12.99
CA LYS A 295 -22.28 -1.87 -14.01
C LYS A 295 -20.85 -1.77 -14.54
N PRO A 296 -20.15 -2.90 -14.73
CA PRO A 296 -18.83 -2.90 -15.36
C PRO A 296 -18.94 -2.35 -16.78
N VAL A 297 -18.05 -1.42 -17.12
CA VAL A 297 -17.98 -0.76 -18.42
C VAL A 297 -17.04 -1.54 -19.34
N ILE A 298 -17.42 -1.66 -20.61
CA ILE A 298 -16.57 -2.24 -21.65
C ILE A 298 -15.77 -1.10 -22.29
N ILE A 299 -14.45 -1.14 -22.13
CA ILE A 299 -13.53 -0.14 -22.68
C ILE A 299 -12.86 -0.68 -23.93
N LYS A 300 -13.04 0.02 -25.06
CA LYS A 300 -12.33 -0.28 -26.31
C LYS A 300 -11.04 0.52 -26.38
N CYS A 301 -9.92 -0.17 -26.55
CA CYS A 301 -8.58 0.40 -26.66
C CYS A 301 -8.03 0.18 -28.07
N ASN A 302 -7.69 1.25 -28.79
CA ASN A 302 -7.01 1.20 -30.08
C ASN A 302 -5.49 1.29 -29.88
N ARG A 303 -4.73 0.31 -30.37
CA ARG A 303 -3.27 0.36 -30.30
C ARG A 303 -2.72 1.32 -31.34
N ASN A 304 -1.89 2.26 -30.91
CA ASN A 304 -1.20 3.27 -31.72
C ASN A 304 -2.13 3.96 -32.72
N TYR A 305 -3.34 4.36 -32.29
CA TYR A 305 -4.35 5.01 -33.14
C TYR A 305 -4.84 4.15 -34.31
N ASN A 306 -4.65 2.82 -34.27
CA ASN A 306 -5.08 1.91 -35.32
C ASN A 306 -6.37 1.19 -34.91
N PRO A 307 -7.54 1.52 -35.49
CA PRO A 307 -8.81 0.89 -35.14
C PRO A 307 -8.87 -0.61 -35.49
N ARG A 308 -8.01 -1.09 -36.40
CA ARG A 308 -7.88 -2.52 -36.73
C ARG A 308 -7.17 -3.31 -35.62
N GLN A 309 -6.42 -2.64 -34.76
CA GLN A 309 -5.75 -3.23 -33.60
C GLN A 309 -6.46 -2.77 -32.33
N SER A 310 -7.74 -3.12 -32.21
CA SER A 310 -8.55 -2.77 -31.04
C SER A 310 -8.78 -3.96 -30.12
N ARG A 311 -8.83 -3.70 -28.81
CA ARG A 311 -9.16 -4.70 -27.78
C ARG A 311 -10.15 -4.14 -26.78
N LYS A 312 -11.10 -4.97 -26.37
CA LYS A 312 -12.11 -4.62 -25.36
C LYS A 312 -11.67 -5.16 -23.98
N TYR A 313 -11.81 -4.33 -22.95
CA TYR A 313 -11.56 -4.68 -21.56
C TYR A 313 -12.80 -4.40 -20.72
N ARG A 314 -13.15 -5.32 -19.83
CA ARG A 314 -14.26 -5.13 -18.89
C ARG A 314 -13.70 -4.62 -17.56
N LEU A 315 -14.03 -3.40 -17.18
CA LEU A 315 -13.56 -2.75 -15.95
C LEU A 315 -14.72 -2.21 -15.12
N SER A 316 -14.56 -2.18 -13.81
CA SER A 316 -15.48 -1.44 -12.94
C SER A 316 -15.18 0.06 -13.02
N PRO A 317 -16.15 0.96 -12.79
CA PRO A 317 -15.88 2.40 -12.77
C PRO A 317 -14.82 2.81 -11.73
N SER A 318 -14.69 2.03 -10.66
CA SER A 318 -13.67 2.22 -9.62
C SER A 318 -12.31 1.62 -9.95
N ASP A 319 -12.20 0.82 -11.02
CA ASP A 319 -10.93 0.21 -11.40
C ASP A 319 -9.99 1.29 -11.99
N PRO A 320 -8.69 1.27 -11.64
CA PRO A 320 -7.71 2.12 -12.30
C PRO A 320 -7.39 1.60 -13.71
N LEU A 321 -7.15 2.49 -14.67
CA LEU A 321 -6.72 2.12 -16.02
C LEU A 321 -5.37 1.39 -16.04
N SER A 322 -4.57 1.49 -14.98
CA SER A 322 -3.33 0.71 -14.86
C SER A 322 -3.56 -0.80 -14.86
N LYS A 323 -4.75 -1.27 -14.47
CA LYS A 323 -5.13 -2.70 -14.42
C LYS A 323 -5.08 -3.38 -15.79
N ILE A 324 -5.26 -2.64 -16.89
CA ILE A 324 -5.25 -3.20 -18.25
C ILE A 324 -3.87 -3.13 -18.92
N ILE A 325 -2.87 -2.48 -18.32
CA ILE A 325 -1.51 -2.35 -18.88
C ILE A 325 -0.91 -3.73 -19.15
N LYS A 326 -0.81 -4.58 -18.12
CA LYS A 326 -0.19 -5.90 -18.23
C LYS A 326 -0.95 -6.80 -19.22
N PRO A 327 -2.29 -6.95 -19.15
CA PRO A 327 -3.06 -7.68 -20.16
C PRO A 327 -2.90 -7.15 -21.59
N HIS A 328 -2.73 -5.83 -21.77
CA HIS A 328 -2.49 -5.21 -23.07
C HIS A 328 -1.11 -5.57 -23.62
N GLN A 329 -0.06 -5.44 -22.81
CA GLN A 329 1.31 -5.79 -23.17
C GLN A 329 1.44 -7.26 -23.56
N GLU A 330 0.82 -8.16 -22.80
CA GLU A 330 0.83 -9.60 -23.04
C GLU A 330 0.19 -9.97 -24.39
N HIS A 331 -0.92 -9.31 -24.74
CA HIS A 331 -1.64 -9.60 -25.97
C HIS A 331 -0.91 -9.13 -27.23
N TYR A 332 -0.33 -7.93 -27.18
CA TYR A 332 0.39 -7.37 -28.32
C TYR A 332 1.87 -7.74 -28.36
N LYS A 333 2.33 -8.62 -27.45
CA LYS A 333 3.73 -9.02 -27.28
C LYS A 333 4.67 -7.80 -27.24
N SER A 334 4.19 -6.69 -26.68
CA SER A 334 4.97 -5.46 -26.58
C SER A 334 6.15 -5.72 -25.64
N ALA A 335 7.36 -5.34 -26.06
CA ALA A 335 8.57 -5.56 -25.28
C ALA A 335 8.38 -5.04 -23.85
N ARG A 336 8.51 -5.94 -22.87
CA ARG A 336 8.44 -5.61 -21.44
C ARG A 336 9.49 -4.54 -21.16
N GLY A 337 9.07 -3.31 -20.87
CA GLY A 337 9.98 -2.23 -20.47
C GLY A 337 9.71 -0.84 -21.04
N LYS A 338 8.83 -0.69 -22.04
CA LYS A 338 8.44 0.64 -22.55
C LYS A 338 6.94 0.87 -22.28
N GLY A 339 6.65 1.96 -21.58
CA GLY A 339 5.35 2.20 -20.92
C GLY A 339 4.18 2.31 -21.89
N VAL A 340 3.10 1.58 -21.58
CA VAL A 340 1.78 1.74 -22.20
C VAL A 340 1.13 2.99 -21.62
N ARG A 341 0.71 3.91 -22.48
CA ARG A 341 -0.02 5.12 -22.07
C ARG A 341 -1.40 5.16 -22.69
N PHE A 342 -2.40 5.55 -21.90
CA PHE A 342 -3.77 5.69 -22.33
C PHE A 342 -4.10 7.15 -22.55
N TYR A 343 -4.74 7.45 -23.66
CA TYR A 343 -5.24 8.78 -23.99
C TYR A 343 -6.74 8.72 -24.24
N TYR A 344 -7.45 9.71 -23.69
CA TYR A 344 -8.88 9.91 -23.92
C TYR A 344 -9.10 11.35 -24.35
N LYS A 345 -9.75 11.55 -25.51
CA LYS A 345 -9.95 12.89 -26.11
C LYS A 345 -8.65 13.72 -26.22
N GLY A 346 -7.53 13.04 -26.43
CA GLY A 346 -6.21 13.67 -26.58
C GLY A 346 -5.45 13.95 -25.28
N GLU A 347 -6.04 13.72 -24.10
CA GLU A 347 -5.38 13.85 -22.80
C GLU A 347 -4.84 12.51 -22.31
N GLU A 348 -3.67 12.52 -21.65
CA GLU A 348 -3.15 11.33 -21.00
C GLU A 348 -3.94 11.03 -19.72
N VAL A 349 -4.51 9.83 -19.65
CA VAL A 349 -5.32 9.34 -18.53
C VAL A 349 -4.70 8.12 -17.86
N THR A 350 -3.44 7.81 -18.17
CA THR A 350 -2.69 6.72 -17.53
C THR A 350 -2.72 6.89 -16.01
N GLY A 351 -3.23 5.88 -15.28
CA GLY A 351 -3.30 5.89 -13.82
C GLY A 351 -4.60 6.46 -13.22
N ARG A 352 -5.46 7.11 -14.01
CA ARG A 352 -6.81 7.54 -13.55
C ARG A 352 -7.75 6.35 -13.43
N ILE A 353 -8.81 6.51 -12.63
CA ILE A 353 -9.91 5.54 -12.58
C ILE A 353 -10.92 5.78 -13.70
N VAL A 354 -11.58 4.71 -14.14
CA VAL A 354 -12.52 4.74 -15.28
C VAL A 354 -13.68 5.72 -15.04
N GLY A 355 -14.17 5.83 -13.82
CA GLY A 355 -15.28 6.72 -13.47
C GLY A 355 -14.92 8.21 -13.50
N GLU A 356 -13.64 8.57 -13.38
CA GLU A 356 -13.20 9.97 -13.36
C GLU A 356 -13.04 10.58 -14.74
N ILE A 357 -12.71 9.75 -15.73
CA ILE A 357 -12.45 10.21 -17.11
C ILE A 357 -13.74 10.53 -17.88
N GLY A 358 -14.92 10.23 -17.32
CA GLY A 358 -16.21 10.48 -17.98
C GLY A 358 -16.45 9.59 -19.20
N TYR A 359 -15.87 8.39 -19.20
CA TYR A 359 -15.94 7.42 -20.30
C TYR A 359 -17.34 6.81 -20.43
N ARG A 360 -17.83 6.68 -21.67
CA ARG A 360 -19.12 6.08 -22.03
C ARG A 360 -18.94 4.76 -22.78
N GLU A 361 -19.97 3.90 -22.80
CA GLU A 361 -19.91 2.53 -23.33
C GLU A 361 -19.49 2.39 -24.81
N GLU A 362 -19.47 3.50 -25.56
CA GLU A 362 -19.05 3.55 -26.98
C GLU A 362 -17.77 4.35 -27.23
N ASP A 363 -17.17 4.89 -26.16
CA ASP A 363 -15.95 5.68 -26.28
C ASP A 363 -14.75 4.80 -26.67
N VAL A 364 -13.67 5.41 -27.15
CA VAL A 364 -12.44 4.70 -27.48
C VAL A 364 -11.26 5.35 -26.77
N LEU A 365 -10.48 4.53 -26.07
CA LEU A 365 -9.18 4.92 -25.55
C LEU A 365 -8.11 4.68 -26.61
N GLU A 366 -7.27 5.68 -26.80
CA GLU A 366 -6.09 5.58 -27.66
C GLU A 366 -4.91 5.12 -26.81
N VAL A 367 -4.25 4.05 -27.24
CA VAL A 367 -3.14 3.45 -26.49
C VAL A 367 -1.85 3.65 -27.25
N VAL A 368 -0.84 4.22 -26.61
CA VAL A 368 0.48 4.39 -27.21
C VAL A 368 1.46 3.41 -26.57
N ASP A 369 1.96 2.48 -27.38
CA ASP A 369 3.03 1.55 -27.01
C ASP A 369 4.37 2.11 -27.49
N ASN A 370 5.37 2.15 -26.62
CA ASN A 370 6.78 2.36 -26.98
C ASN A 370 7.19 3.75 -27.56
N GLY A 371 6.35 4.79 -27.42
CA GLY A 371 6.65 6.19 -27.79
C GLY A 371 6.59 6.46 -29.31
N LYS A 372 6.74 7.68 -29.84
CA LYS A 372 6.21 9.01 -29.45
C LYS A 372 4.87 9.20 -30.19
N ARG A 373 3.96 10.02 -29.63
CA ARG A 373 2.76 10.49 -30.34
C ARG A 373 3.20 11.17 -31.64
N LYS A 374 2.65 10.74 -32.79
CA LYS A 374 2.91 11.39 -34.08
C LYS A 374 2.20 12.73 -34.16
#